data_AF-A0AAV1SG63-F1
#
_entry.id   AF-A0AAV1SG63-F1
#
_cell.length_a   1.000
_cell.length_b   1.000
_cell.length_c   1.000
_cell.angle_alpha   90.00
_cell.angle_beta   90.00
_cell.angle_gamma   90.00
#
_symmetry.space_group_name_H-M   'P 1'
#
loop_
_entity.id
_entity.type
_entity.pdbx_description
1 polymer ?
#
loop_
_entity_poly.entity_id
_entity_poly.type
_entity_poly.pdbx_seq_one_letter_code
_entity_poly.pdbx_strand_id
1 'polypeptide(L)'
;MVRAGIKLLLIVVLLGYAIVWIMMPTITFRNIWLPNIRRKLNSSIYFGNEGTGFLVYSSPILFVAVVGCVYLHLGKRSNDNKLQSNGKKNRFATLKKPMLVKGPLGIVSVTELAFLIMFAALLLWSFSVYLRNGFATIDPTSAAEMGVEVWQAKLDSASLRLGLVGNICLTFLFLPVARGSSLLPLFGLTSEASIKYHIWLGHAVLVFFTAHGLGYITYWAATNQISAASTFSDNHIKAGPPKTLSAEKSTK
;
A
#
# COMPACT_ATOMS: atom_id res chain seq x y z
N MET A 1 11.86 27.14 15.14
CA MET A 1 10.38 27.04 15.08
C MET A 1 9.90 26.31 13.82
N VAL A 2 10.35 26.72 12.62
CA VAL A 2 9.98 26.09 11.33
C VAL A 2 10.16 24.56 11.30
N ARG A 3 11.31 24.05 11.74
CA ARG A 3 11.59 22.60 11.75
C ARG A 3 10.65 21.79 12.66
N ALA A 4 10.26 22.35 13.81
CA ALA A 4 9.30 21.71 14.70
C ALA A 4 7.89 21.70 14.08
N GLY A 5 7.50 22.80 13.41
CA GLY A 5 6.25 22.89 12.66
C GLY A 5 6.16 21.85 11.53
N ILE A 6 7.23 21.70 10.74
CA ILE A 6 7.29 20.67 9.68
C ILE A 6 7.18 19.26 10.27
N LYS A 7 7.87 18.98 11.38
CA LYS A 7 7.78 17.68 12.05
C LYS A 7 6.36 17.39 12.54
N LEU A 8 5.68 18.38 13.12
CA LEU A 8 4.29 18.25 13.56
C LEU A 8 3.37 17.96 12.37
N LEU A 9 3.51 18.71 11.27
CA LEU A 9 2.75 18.49 10.04
C LEU A 9 2.89 17.06 9.52
N LEU A 10 4.13 16.55 9.44
CA LEU A 10 4.39 15.18 8.99
C LEU A 10 3.72 14.13 9.89
N ILE A 11 3.74 14.32 11.21
CA ILE A 11 3.06 13.43 12.16
C ILE A 11 1.55 13.46 11.93
N VAL A 12 0.95 14.64 11.78
CA VAL A 12 -0.50 14.80 11.54
C VAL A 12 -0.91 14.10 10.24
N VAL A 13 -0.16 14.29 9.17
CA VAL A 13 -0.43 13.64 7.87
C VAL A 13 -0.34 12.12 7.98
N LEU A 14 0.69 11.59 8.65
CA LEU A 14 0.85 10.15 8.82
C LEU A 14 -0.23 9.52 9.71
N LEU A 15 -0.66 10.22 10.77
CA LEU A 15 -1.78 9.79 11.60
C LEU A 15 -3.09 9.77 10.80
N GLY A 16 -3.37 10.82 10.03
CA GLY A 16 -4.52 10.85 9.13
C GLY A 16 -4.47 9.71 8.11
N TYR A 17 -3.29 9.42 7.57
CA TYR A 17 -3.10 8.33 6.63
C TYR A 17 -3.32 6.95 7.26
N ALA A 18 -2.86 6.74 8.50
CA ALA A 18 -3.13 5.51 9.25
C ALA A 18 -4.64 5.30 9.47
N ILE A 19 -5.39 6.38 9.77
CA ILE A 19 -6.86 6.31 9.89
C ILE A 19 -7.50 5.87 8.57
N VAL A 20 -7.04 6.40 7.44
CA VAL A 20 -7.54 5.98 6.12
C VAL A 20 -7.35 4.48 5.92
N TRP A 21 -6.18 3.92 6.25
CA TRP A 21 -5.93 2.47 6.13
C TRP A 21 -6.78 1.62 7.07
N ILE A 22 -6.94 2.04 8.32
CA ILE A 22 -7.77 1.32 9.31
C ILE A 22 -9.25 1.31 8.86
N MET A 23 -9.72 2.42 8.30
CA MET A 23 -11.10 2.58 7.83
C MET A 23 -11.33 1.92 6.47
N MET A 24 -10.32 1.81 5.61
CA MET A 24 -10.44 1.29 4.24
C MET A 24 -11.25 -0.02 4.10
N PRO A 25 -11.06 -1.07 4.94
CA PRO A 25 -11.80 -2.31 4.81
C PRO A 25 -13.27 -2.23 5.27
N THR A 26 -13.67 -1.14 5.92
CA THR A 26 -14.99 -1.00 6.53
C THR A 26 -16.07 -0.62 5.51
N ILE A 27 -17.32 -0.96 5.84
CA ILE A 27 -18.51 -0.56 5.06
C ILE A 27 -18.62 0.97 5.00
N THR A 28 -18.25 1.67 6.08
CA THR A 28 -18.24 3.14 6.13
C THR A 28 -17.35 3.73 5.05
N PHE A 29 -16.14 3.18 4.85
CA PHE A 29 -15.26 3.68 3.80
C PHE A 29 -15.86 3.41 2.42
N ARG A 30 -16.37 2.20 2.19
CA ARG A 30 -16.95 1.78 0.88
C ARG A 30 -18.18 2.59 0.49
N ASN A 31 -19.10 2.85 1.43
CA ASN A 31 -20.41 3.42 1.13
C ASN A 31 -20.47 4.93 1.33
N ILE A 32 -19.62 5.49 2.20
CA ILE A 32 -19.66 6.92 2.52
C ILE A 32 -18.41 7.63 2.02
N TRP A 33 -17.21 7.14 2.36
CA TRP A 33 -15.99 7.90 2.06
C TRP A 33 -15.64 7.83 0.57
N LEU A 34 -15.57 6.62 0.02
CA LEU A 34 -15.15 6.38 -1.36
C LEU A 34 -16.06 7.09 -2.38
N PRO A 35 -17.41 7.05 -2.29
CA PRO A 35 -18.27 7.77 -3.23
C PRO A 35 -18.13 9.29 -3.10
N ASN A 36 -17.96 9.80 -1.88
CA ASN A 36 -17.75 11.23 -1.65
C ASN A 36 -16.41 11.72 -2.20
N ILE A 37 -15.35 10.93 -2.08
CA ILE A 37 -14.04 11.22 -2.67
C ILE A 37 -14.16 11.21 -4.20
N ARG A 38 -14.72 10.13 -4.77
CA ARG A 38 -14.89 9.98 -6.23
C ARG A 38 -15.70 11.13 -6.83
N ARG A 39 -16.82 11.51 -6.22
CA ARG A 39 -17.66 12.62 -6.71
C ARG A 39 -16.88 13.93 -6.79
N LYS A 40 -16.04 14.24 -5.79
CA LYS A 40 -15.20 15.45 -5.77
C LYS A 40 -14.05 15.39 -6.78
N LEU A 41 -13.50 14.21 -7.03
CA LEU A 41 -12.39 14.05 -7.97
C LEU A 41 -12.86 13.94 -9.42
N ASN A 42 -13.99 13.29 -9.68
CA ASN A 42 -14.58 13.18 -11.01
C ASN A 42 -15.07 14.54 -11.53
N SER A 43 -15.41 15.47 -10.64
CA SER A 43 -15.69 16.86 -11.01
C SER A 43 -14.43 17.69 -11.30
N SER A 44 -13.23 17.16 -11.00
CA SER A 44 -11.96 17.85 -11.25
C SER A 44 -11.38 17.44 -12.59
N ILE A 45 -11.01 18.45 -13.38
CA ILE A 45 -10.39 18.30 -14.71
C ILE A 45 -9.07 17.50 -14.63
N TYR A 46 -8.37 17.55 -13.48
CA TYR A 46 -7.01 17.03 -13.33
C TYR A 46 -6.92 15.56 -12.91
N PHE A 47 -7.93 15.04 -12.22
CA PHE A 47 -7.84 13.74 -11.54
C PHE A 47 -8.68 12.64 -12.20
N GLY A 48 -9.81 12.98 -12.82
CA GLY A 48 -10.66 12.01 -13.49
C GLY A 48 -11.05 10.82 -12.62
N ASN A 49 -11.41 9.71 -13.26
CA ASN A 49 -11.94 8.52 -12.57
C ASN A 49 -10.87 7.74 -11.78
N GLU A 50 -9.63 7.75 -12.27
CA GLU A 50 -8.49 7.03 -11.67
C GLU A 50 -7.78 7.82 -10.56
N GLY A 51 -8.02 9.13 -10.47
CA GLY A 51 -7.33 10.00 -9.51
C GLY A 51 -7.60 9.65 -8.06
N THR A 52 -8.69 8.94 -7.76
CA THR A 52 -8.97 8.45 -6.39
C THR A 52 -7.90 7.47 -5.93
N GLY A 53 -7.45 6.57 -6.81
CA GLY A 53 -6.38 5.63 -6.49
C GLY A 53 -5.07 6.37 -6.20
N PHE A 54 -4.68 7.29 -7.08
CA PHE A 54 -3.47 8.11 -6.88
C PHE A 54 -3.52 8.91 -5.58
N LEU A 55 -4.65 9.56 -5.29
CA LEU A 55 -4.81 10.40 -4.10
C LEU A 55 -4.74 9.60 -2.80
N VAL A 56 -5.29 8.38 -2.79
CA VAL A 56 -5.29 7.51 -1.60
C VAL A 56 -3.95 6.79 -1.45
N TYR A 57 -3.42 6.20 -2.51
CA TYR A 57 -2.25 5.32 -2.42
C TYR A 57 -0.91 6.06 -2.54
N SER A 58 -0.79 7.03 -3.45
CA SER A 58 0.53 7.60 -3.82
C SER A 58 0.76 9.00 -3.27
N SER A 59 -0.26 9.87 -3.32
CA SER A 59 -0.13 11.29 -2.95
C SER A 59 0.40 11.52 -1.52
N PRO A 60 -0.09 10.83 -0.46
CA PRO A 60 0.39 11.06 0.90
C PRO A 60 1.88 10.69 1.06
N ILE A 61 2.32 9.64 0.38
CA ILE A 61 3.71 9.17 0.40
C ILE A 61 4.63 10.18 -0.28
N LEU A 62 4.25 10.66 -1.47
CA LEU A 62 5.00 11.67 -2.21
C LEU A 62 5.10 12.98 -1.41
N PHE A 63 3.99 13.41 -0.81
CA PHE A 63 3.97 14.61 0.03
C PHE A 63 4.94 14.49 1.21
N VAL A 64 4.89 13.37 1.94
CA VAL A 64 5.78 13.09 3.07
C VAL A 64 7.24 13.03 2.63
N ALA A 65 7.53 12.50 1.44
CA ALA A 65 8.87 12.46 0.88
C ALA A 65 9.43 13.87 0.59
N VAL A 66 8.66 14.71 -0.11
CA VAL A 66 9.07 16.08 -0.48
C VAL A 66 9.27 16.94 0.77
N VAL A 67 8.30 16.93 1.68
CA VAL A 67 8.38 17.71 2.93
C VAL A 67 9.48 17.19 3.85
N GLY A 68 9.68 15.86 3.88
CA GLY A 68 10.80 15.24 4.59
C GLY A 68 12.16 15.72 4.08
N CYS A 69 12.32 15.88 2.76
CA CYS A 69 13.54 16.39 2.15
C CYS A 69 13.83 17.83 2.61
N VAL A 70 12.81 18.70 2.59
CA VAL A 70 12.90 20.08 3.10
C VAL A 70 13.29 20.09 4.59
N TYR A 71 12.68 19.24 5.41
CA TYR A 71 13.00 19.11 6.84
C TYR A 71 14.47 18.77 7.09
N LEU A 72 15.04 17.84 6.32
CA LEU A 72 16.44 17.48 6.46
C LEU A 72 17.39 18.55 5.94
N HIS A 73 17.06 19.19 4.82
CA HIS A 73 17.89 20.26 4.27
C HIS A 73 18.02 21.43 5.25
N LEU A 74 16.91 21.82 5.91
CA LEU A 74 16.92 22.81 7.00
C LEU A 74 17.73 22.34 8.22
N GLY A 75 17.74 21.04 8.50
CA GLY A 75 18.54 20.44 9.57
C GLY A 75 20.04 20.47 9.29
N LYS A 76 20.46 20.17 8.05
CA LYS A 76 21.88 20.20 7.63
C LYS A 76 22.45 21.62 7.74
N ARG A 77 21.72 22.62 7.23
CA ARG A 77 22.08 24.05 7.34
C ARG A 77 22.18 24.55 8.79
N SER A 78 21.42 23.97 9.72
CA SER A 78 21.49 24.33 11.14
C SER A 78 22.66 23.67 11.88
N ASN A 79 23.14 22.51 11.42
CA ASN A 79 24.27 21.80 12.03
C ASN A 79 25.62 22.33 11.54
N ASP A 80 25.71 22.74 10.27
CA ASP A 80 26.91 23.41 9.74
C ASP A 80 27.18 24.75 10.46
N ASN A 81 26.13 25.38 11.02
CA ASN A 81 26.23 26.60 11.82
C ASN A 81 26.42 26.36 13.33
N LYS A 82 26.47 25.10 13.79
CA LYS A 82 26.60 24.77 15.21
C LYS A 82 27.54 23.60 15.44
N LEU A 83 28.80 23.82 15.08
CA LEU A 83 29.93 22.99 15.48
C LEU A 83 30.34 23.30 16.93
N GLN A 84 29.41 23.17 17.88
CA GLN A 84 29.73 22.97 19.30
C GLN A 84 28.50 22.62 20.12
N SER A 85 28.66 21.57 20.93
CA SER A 85 27.89 21.26 22.14
C SER A 85 26.39 20.97 21.94
N ASN A 86 25.96 19.74 22.24
CA ASN A 86 25.64 19.41 23.63
C ASN A 86 25.14 17.97 23.73
N GLY A 87 25.73 17.19 24.66
CA GLY A 87 25.30 15.85 25.00
C GLY A 87 23.92 15.87 25.65
N LYS A 88 22.87 15.72 24.86
CA LYS A 88 21.51 15.56 25.40
C LYS A 88 21.19 14.08 25.56
N LYS A 89 21.42 13.60 26.80
CA LYS A 89 21.00 12.34 27.42
C LYS A 89 19.92 11.59 26.64
N ASN A 90 20.32 10.43 26.10
CA ASN A 90 19.50 9.50 25.34
C ASN A 90 18.39 8.87 26.22
N ARG A 91 17.23 9.52 26.37
CA ARG A 91 16.05 8.90 27.00
C ARG A 91 15.47 7.73 26.19
N PHE A 92 15.95 7.55 24.95
CA PHE A 92 15.57 6.45 24.05
C PHE A 92 16.66 5.39 23.88
N ALA A 93 17.75 5.42 24.68
CA ALA A 93 18.81 4.41 24.60
C ALA A 93 18.27 2.98 24.77
N THR A 94 17.28 2.79 25.65
CA THR A 94 16.67 1.48 25.91
C THR A 94 15.84 0.96 24.72
N LEU A 95 15.23 1.86 23.93
CA LEU A 95 14.46 1.50 22.72
C LEU A 95 15.36 1.16 21.52
N LYS A 96 16.61 1.64 21.53
CA LYS A 96 17.64 1.28 20.55
C LYS A 96 18.43 0.02 20.92
N LYS A 97 18.14 -0.61 22.06
CA LYS A 97 18.81 -1.85 22.44
C LYS A 97 18.47 -2.97 21.44
N PRO A 98 19.47 -3.70 20.93
CA PRO A 98 19.24 -4.84 20.06
C PRO A 98 18.57 -5.95 20.86
N MET A 99 17.40 -6.42 20.42
CA MET A 99 16.65 -7.46 21.13
C MET A 99 16.95 -8.86 20.58
N LEU A 100 17.34 -8.95 19.30
CA LEU A 100 17.68 -10.20 18.65
C LEU A 100 19.16 -10.20 18.26
N VAL A 101 19.96 -11.01 18.96
CA VAL A 101 21.38 -11.19 18.67
C VAL A 101 21.56 -12.63 18.21
N LYS A 102 21.94 -12.79 16.94
CA LYS A 102 22.25 -14.04 16.21
C LYS A 102 21.05 -14.85 15.68
N GLY A 103 20.72 -14.60 14.42
CA GLY A 103 19.96 -15.43 13.51
C GLY A 103 20.15 -14.91 12.07
N PRO A 104 19.67 -15.61 11.01
CA PRO A 104 19.74 -15.12 9.61
C PRO A 104 19.06 -13.76 9.38
N LEU A 105 18.37 -13.26 10.40
CA LEU A 105 17.54 -12.04 10.43
C LEU A 105 18.30 -10.78 10.86
N GLY A 106 19.58 -10.87 11.23
CA GLY A 106 20.39 -9.73 11.67
C GLY A 106 19.91 -9.08 12.98
N ILE A 107 20.58 -8.01 13.40
CA ILE A 107 20.22 -7.30 14.63
C ILE A 107 18.91 -6.52 14.41
N VAL A 108 17.86 -6.82 15.19
CA VAL A 108 16.56 -6.12 15.14
C VAL A 108 16.32 -5.35 16.45
N SER A 109 15.95 -4.08 16.34
CA SER A 109 15.57 -3.21 17.46
C SER A 109 14.15 -3.51 17.95
N VAL A 110 13.87 -3.29 19.23
CA VAL A 110 12.51 -3.31 19.81
C VAL A 110 11.52 -2.46 19.00
N THR A 111 11.97 -1.28 18.53
CA THR A 111 11.13 -0.38 17.75
C THR A 111 10.75 -0.95 16.39
N GLU A 112 11.69 -1.60 15.70
CA GLU A 112 11.46 -2.25 14.41
C GLU A 112 10.47 -3.39 14.55
N LEU A 113 10.62 -4.21 15.60
CA LEU A 113 9.67 -5.29 15.88
C LEU A 113 8.27 -4.76 16.19
N ALA A 114 8.16 -3.67 16.96
CA ALA A 114 6.87 -3.05 17.24
C ALA A 114 6.17 -2.53 15.98
N PHE A 115 6.92 -1.89 15.07
CA PHE A 115 6.37 -1.47 13.77
C PHE A 115 5.93 -2.65 12.90
N LEU A 116 6.71 -3.74 12.88
CA LEU A 116 6.37 -4.95 12.14
C LEU A 116 5.09 -5.61 12.68
N ILE A 117 4.95 -5.72 14.00
CA ILE A 117 3.75 -6.26 14.65
C ILE A 117 2.53 -5.38 14.36
N MET A 118 2.66 -4.06 14.50
CA MET A 118 1.58 -3.13 14.21
C MET A 118 1.14 -3.20 12.74
N PHE A 119 2.09 -3.33 11.82
CA PHE A 119 1.79 -3.50 10.40
C PHE A 119 1.10 -4.85 10.12
N ALA A 120 1.59 -5.96 10.69
CA ALA A 120 0.95 -7.26 10.57
C ALA A 120 -0.49 -7.25 11.13
N ALA A 121 -0.72 -6.55 12.26
CA ALA A 121 -2.04 -6.35 12.83
C ALA A 121 -2.97 -5.58 11.88
N LEU A 122 -2.47 -4.54 11.19
CA LEU A 122 -3.23 -3.81 10.18
C LEU A 122 -3.62 -4.70 8.99
N LEU A 123 -2.71 -5.56 8.52
CA LEU A 123 -3.00 -6.50 7.42
C LEU A 123 -4.05 -7.53 7.84
N LEU A 124 -3.90 -8.12 9.03
CA LEU A 124 -4.85 -9.08 9.57
C LEU A 124 -6.22 -8.44 9.77
N TRP A 125 -6.28 -7.26 10.39
CA TRP A 125 -7.50 -6.46 10.53
C TRP A 125 -8.18 -6.25 9.18
N SER A 126 -7.42 -5.78 8.19
CA SER A 126 -7.94 -5.47 6.87
C SER A 126 -8.51 -6.72 6.21
N PHE A 127 -7.76 -7.82 6.23
CA PHE A 127 -8.20 -9.09 5.64
C PHE A 127 -9.45 -9.63 6.33
N SER A 128 -9.48 -9.68 7.66
CA SER A 128 -10.62 -10.17 8.43
C SER A 128 -11.88 -9.35 8.20
N VAL A 129 -11.79 -8.02 8.21
CA VAL A 129 -12.95 -7.15 7.97
C VAL A 129 -13.43 -7.26 6.52
N TYR A 130 -12.50 -7.31 5.56
CA TYR A 130 -12.84 -7.52 4.15
C TYR A 130 -13.54 -8.86 3.89
N LEU A 131 -13.08 -9.95 4.53
CA LEU A 131 -13.71 -11.26 4.44
C LEU A 131 -15.09 -11.26 5.09
N ARG A 132 -15.20 -10.73 6.31
CA ARG A 132 -16.49 -10.63 7.02
C ARG A 132 -17.51 -9.87 6.18
N ASN A 133 -17.13 -8.72 5.63
CA ASN A 133 -18.02 -7.89 4.83
C ASN A 133 -18.35 -8.51 3.46
N GLY A 134 -17.41 -9.26 2.87
CA GLY A 134 -17.65 -9.97 1.61
C GLY A 134 -18.52 -11.21 1.78
N PHE A 135 -18.27 -12.03 2.79
CA PHE A 135 -19.04 -13.24 3.03
C PHE A 135 -20.46 -12.96 3.52
N ALA A 136 -20.68 -11.81 4.18
CA ALA A 136 -22.01 -11.36 4.55
C ALA A 136 -22.93 -11.11 3.35
N THR A 137 -22.37 -10.91 2.14
CA THR A 137 -23.15 -10.73 0.90
C THR A 137 -23.26 -12.00 0.07
N ILE A 138 -22.72 -13.14 0.54
CA ILE A 138 -22.72 -14.41 -0.18
C ILE A 138 -23.65 -15.39 0.54
N ASP A 139 -24.78 -15.67 -0.09
CA ASP A 139 -25.81 -16.61 0.33
C ASP A 139 -26.16 -17.55 -0.85
N PRO A 140 -26.93 -18.64 -0.63
CA PRO A 140 -27.27 -19.57 -1.70
C PRO A 140 -27.98 -18.92 -2.90
N THR A 141 -28.75 -17.85 -2.68
CA THR A 141 -29.47 -17.12 -3.74
C THR A 141 -28.50 -16.35 -4.61
N SER A 142 -27.61 -15.55 -4.00
CA SER A 142 -26.60 -14.79 -4.75
C SER A 142 -25.57 -15.69 -5.45
N ALA A 143 -25.24 -16.84 -4.86
CA ALA A 143 -24.42 -17.85 -5.52
C ALA A 143 -25.12 -18.47 -6.75
N ALA A 144 -26.42 -18.78 -6.62
CA ALA A 144 -27.23 -19.29 -7.73
C ALA A 144 -27.39 -18.26 -8.88
N GLU A 145 -27.53 -16.97 -8.56
CA GLU A 145 -27.55 -15.88 -9.56
C GLU A 145 -26.25 -15.81 -10.38
N MET A 146 -25.11 -16.10 -9.74
CA MET A 146 -23.80 -16.19 -10.41
C MET A 146 -23.56 -17.54 -11.09
N GLY A 147 -24.46 -18.51 -10.96
CA GLY A 147 -24.33 -19.86 -11.50
C GLY A 147 -23.19 -20.67 -10.87
N VAL A 148 -22.82 -20.39 -9.62
CA VAL A 148 -21.70 -21.03 -8.90
C VAL A 148 -22.14 -21.54 -7.53
N GLU A 149 -21.37 -22.47 -6.96
CA GLU A 149 -21.60 -22.92 -5.59
C GLU A 149 -21.13 -21.87 -4.57
N VAL A 150 -21.73 -21.87 -3.37
CA VAL A 150 -21.44 -20.90 -2.30
C VAL A 150 -19.95 -20.86 -1.94
N TRP A 151 -19.26 -22.00 -1.92
CA TRP A 151 -17.84 -22.04 -1.60
C TRP A 151 -16.97 -21.44 -2.73
N GLN A 152 -17.41 -21.55 -3.99
CA GLN A 152 -16.72 -20.95 -5.15
C GLN A 152 -16.86 -19.42 -5.10
N ALA A 153 -18.04 -18.90 -4.80
CA ALA A 153 -18.26 -17.47 -4.57
C ALA A 153 -17.42 -16.93 -3.40
N LYS A 154 -17.31 -17.70 -2.31
CA LYS A 154 -16.45 -17.34 -1.17
C LYS A 154 -14.97 -17.34 -1.55
N LEU A 155 -14.53 -18.29 -2.36
CA LEU A 155 -13.17 -18.35 -2.87
C LEU A 155 -12.85 -17.13 -3.74
N ASP A 156 -13.68 -16.79 -4.73
CA ASP A 156 -13.52 -15.58 -5.55
C ASP A 156 -13.42 -14.31 -4.68
N SER A 157 -14.37 -14.13 -3.75
CA SER A 157 -14.33 -13.01 -2.82
C SER A 157 -13.02 -13.00 -2.01
N ALA A 158 -12.59 -14.13 -1.43
CA ALA A 158 -11.36 -14.20 -0.66
C ALA A 158 -10.12 -13.89 -1.50
N SER A 159 -10.04 -14.40 -2.72
CA SER A 159 -8.97 -14.12 -3.69
C SER A 159 -8.89 -12.64 -4.03
N LEU A 160 -10.03 -11.98 -4.29
CA LEU A 160 -10.08 -10.53 -4.49
C LEU A 160 -9.54 -9.77 -3.27
N ARG A 161 -9.93 -10.18 -2.05
CA ARG A 161 -9.48 -9.53 -0.81
C ARG A 161 -7.98 -9.69 -0.57
N LEU A 162 -7.38 -10.82 -0.93
CA LEU A 162 -5.93 -11.00 -0.87
C LEU A 162 -5.19 -9.97 -1.74
N GLY A 163 -5.68 -9.70 -2.95
CA GLY A 163 -5.13 -8.65 -3.82
C GLY A 163 -5.28 -7.25 -3.23
N LEU A 164 -6.44 -6.93 -2.63
CA LEU A 164 -6.66 -5.64 -1.97
C LEU A 164 -5.74 -5.42 -0.76
N VAL A 165 -5.49 -6.45 0.05
CA VAL A 165 -4.52 -6.40 1.15
C VAL A 165 -3.09 -6.30 0.60
N GLY A 166 -2.79 -7.01 -0.49
CA GLY A 166 -1.55 -6.88 -1.24
C GLY A 166 -1.26 -5.44 -1.69
N ASN A 167 -2.28 -4.68 -2.11
CA ASN A 167 -2.14 -3.26 -2.45
C ASN A 167 -1.73 -2.39 -1.25
N ILE A 168 -2.14 -2.73 -0.03
CA ILE A 168 -1.64 -2.07 1.19
C ILE A 168 -0.13 -2.29 1.27
N CYS A 169 0.33 -3.53 1.19
CA CYS A 169 1.74 -3.86 1.21
C CYS A 169 2.52 -3.15 0.10
N LEU A 170 1.99 -3.14 -1.13
CA LEU A 170 2.59 -2.49 -2.28
C LEU A 170 2.73 -0.97 -2.07
N THR A 171 1.72 -0.34 -1.47
CA THR A 171 1.76 1.09 -1.20
C THR A 171 2.87 1.45 -0.21
N PHE A 172 2.98 0.69 0.87
CA PHE A 172 4.05 0.89 1.85
C PHE A 172 5.43 0.50 1.28
N LEU A 173 5.50 -0.39 0.28
CA LEU A 173 6.74 -0.75 -0.41
C LEU A 173 7.35 0.47 -1.13
N PHE A 174 6.48 1.34 -1.67
CA PHE A 174 6.85 2.58 -2.34
C PHE A 174 7.06 3.77 -1.40
N LEU A 175 6.94 3.60 -0.07
CA LEU A 175 7.54 4.57 0.84
C LEU A 175 9.02 4.69 0.43
N PRO A 176 9.56 5.88 0.17
CA PRO A 176 10.92 6.01 -0.36
C PRO A 176 11.91 5.55 0.71
N VAL A 177 12.33 4.30 0.57
CA VAL A 177 13.36 3.63 1.36
C VAL A 177 14.65 3.51 0.53
N ALA A 178 14.88 4.44 -0.40
CA ALA A 178 16.16 4.54 -1.08
C ALA A 178 17.25 4.92 -0.07
N ARG A 179 18.43 4.31 -0.13
CA ARG A 179 19.61 4.71 0.66
C ARG A 179 19.82 6.22 0.50
N GLY A 180 19.67 6.98 1.59
CA GLY A 180 19.76 8.45 1.59
C GLY A 180 18.42 9.20 1.59
N SER A 181 17.28 8.49 1.59
CA SER A 181 15.95 9.08 1.73
C SER A 181 15.81 9.84 3.05
N SER A 182 15.06 10.94 2.98
CA SER A 182 14.89 11.86 4.09
C SER A 182 14.08 11.33 5.27
N LEU A 183 13.43 10.17 5.11
CA LEU A 183 12.58 9.56 6.12
C LEU A 183 13.36 8.79 7.18
N LEU A 184 14.51 8.19 6.83
CA LEU A 184 15.30 7.41 7.79
C LEU A 184 15.81 8.25 8.97
N PRO A 185 16.38 9.47 8.78
CA PRO A 185 16.81 10.31 9.89
C PRO A 185 15.64 10.96 10.63
N LEU A 186 14.45 11.05 10.03
CA LEU A 186 13.26 11.62 10.67
C LEU A 186 12.75 10.73 11.81
N PHE A 187 12.78 9.41 11.62
CA PHE A 187 12.41 8.41 12.63
C PHE A 187 13.59 7.86 13.41
N GLY A 188 14.82 8.22 13.04
CA GLY A 188 16.04 7.78 13.71
C GLY A 188 16.38 6.31 13.48
N LEU A 189 15.88 5.73 12.38
CA LEU A 189 16.15 4.36 11.93
C LEU A 189 17.46 4.30 11.14
N THR A 190 18.14 3.15 11.20
CA THR A 190 19.37 2.92 10.44
C THR A 190 19.06 2.56 8.98
N SER A 191 20.02 2.76 8.08
CA SER A 191 19.90 2.31 6.68
C SER A 191 19.78 0.79 6.56
N GLU A 192 20.34 0.04 7.51
CA GLU A 192 20.22 -1.41 7.57
C GLU A 192 18.78 -1.85 7.89
N ALA A 193 18.15 -1.19 8.86
CA ALA A 193 16.77 -1.46 9.25
C ALA A 193 15.78 -1.28 8.09
N SER A 194 16.00 -0.23 7.28
CA SER A 194 15.11 0.09 6.19
C SER A 194 15.25 -0.88 5.01
N ILE A 195 16.46 -1.40 4.75
CA ILE A 195 16.67 -2.47 3.77
C ILE A 195 15.95 -3.74 4.23
N LYS A 196 16.09 -4.14 5.50
CA LYS A 196 15.37 -5.30 6.05
C LYS A 196 13.86 -5.13 5.91
N TYR A 197 13.32 -3.98 6.30
CA TYR A 197 11.90 -3.64 6.14
C TYR A 197 11.43 -3.81 4.69
N HIS A 198 12.18 -3.27 3.72
CA HIS A 198 11.79 -3.35 2.31
C HIS A 198 11.80 -4.79 1.80
N ILE A 199 12.79 -5.60 2.22
CA ILE A 199 12.83 -7.04 1.90
C ILE A 199 11.61 -7.75 2.49
N TRP A 200 11.31 -7.55 3.78
CA TRP A 200 10.14 -8.16 4.43
C TRP A 200 8.83 -7.78 3.75
N LEU A 201 8.68 -6.51 3.39
CA LEU A 201 7.48 -6.02 2.73
C LEU A 201 7.38 -6.55 1.29
N GLY A 202 8.50 -6.68 0.58
CA GLY A 202 8.55 -7.33 -0.72
C GLY A 202 8.09 -8.78 -0.66
N HIS A 203 8.54 -9.55 0.34
CA HIS A 203 8.05 -10.92 0.56
C HIS A 203 6.54 -10.94 0.86
N ALA A 204 6.05 -10.02 1.70
CA ALA A 204 4.62 -9.93 1.99
C ALA A 204 3.81 -9.67 0.71
N VAL A 205 4.22 -8.71 -0.12
CA VAL A 205 3.62 -8.43 -1.43
C VAL A 205 3.58 -9.71 -2.28
N LEU A 206 4.72 -10.38 -2.43
CA LEU A 206 4.80 -11.62 -3.22
C LEU A 206 3.83 -12.68 -2.71
N VAL A 207 3.76 -12.92 -1.39
CA VAL A 207 2.85 -13.90 -0.80
C VAL A 207 1.38 -13.55 -1.08
N PHE A 208 0.97 -12.29 -0.85
CA PHE A 208 -0.43 -11.89 -1.07
C PHE A 208 -0.84 -11.96 -2.53
N PHE A 209 0.00 -11.47 -3.46
CA PHE A 209 -0.30 -11.52 -4.89
C PHE A 209 -0.24 -12.93 -5.47
N THR A 210 0.66 -13.78 -4.96
CA THR A 210 0.70 -15.20 -5.35
C THR A 210 -0.54 -15.93 -4.85
N ALA A 211 -0.95 -15.71 -3.60
CA ALA A 211 -2.17 -16.32 -3.06
C ALA A 211 -3.44 -15.82 -3.76
N HIS A 212 -3.49 -14.52 -4.12
CA HIS A 212 -4.53 -13.94 -4.97
C HIS A 212 -4.60 -14.65 -6.32
N GLY A 213 -3.48 -14.76 -7.04
CA GLY A 213 -3.42 -15.42 -8.34
C GLY A 213 -3.78 -16.91 -8.27
N LEU A 214 -3.21 -17.64 -7.32
CA LEU A 214 -3.50 -19.06 -7.13
C LEU A 214 -4.98 -19.30 -6.79
N GLY A 215 -5.58 -18.46 -5.96
CA GLY A 215 -7.00 -18.57 -5.62
C GLY A 215 -7.93 -18.30 -6.81
N TYR A 216 -7.55 -17.39 -7.71
CA TYR A 216 -8.29 -17.20 -8.96
C TYR A 216 -8.14 -18.38 -9.92
N ILE A 217 -6.93 -18.93 -10.04
CA ILE A 217 -6.68 -20.13 -10.85
C ILE A 217 -7.52 -21.31 -10.34
N THR A 218 -7.59 -21.52 -9.02
CA THR A 218 -8.43 -22.58 -8.44
C THR A 218 -9.93 -22.30 -8.61
N TYR A 219 -10.37 -21.06 -8.49
CA TYR A 219 -11.76 -20.67 -8.76
C TYR A 219 -12.16 -20.96 -10.22
N TRP A 220 -11.34 -20.57 -11.20
CA TRP A 220 -11.61 -20.85 -12.61
C TRP A 220 -11.59 -22.34 -12.93
N ALA A 221 -10.69 -23.10 -12.29
CA ALA A 221 -10.66 -24.56 -12.41
C ALA A 221 -11.97 -25.19 -11.89
N ALA A 222 -12.45 -24.74 -10.74
CA ALA A 222 -13.66 -25.27 -10.11
C ALA A 222 -14.94 -24.92 -10.87
N THR A 223 -14.97 -23.77 -11.56
CA THR A 223 -16.13 -23.28 -12.31
C THR A 223 -16.11 -23.64 -13.80
N ASN A 224 -15.11 -24.42 -14.25
CA ASN A 224 -14.87 -24.75 -15.66
C ASN A 224 -14.72 -23.52 -16.58
N GLN A 225 -14.34 -22.36 -16.03
CA GLN A 225 -14.14 -21.11 -16.77
C GLN A 225 -12.71 -20.95 -17.31
N ILE A 226 -11.82 -21.95 -17.13
CA ILE A 226 -10.44 -21.91 -17.63
C ILE A 226 -10.40 -21.64 -19.15
N SER A 227 -11.34 -22.20 -19.91
CA SER A 227 -11.44 -22.00 -21.36
C SER A 227 -11.76 -20.55 -21.75
N ALA A 228 -12.49 -19.79 -20.92
CA ALA A 228 -12.74 -18.37 -21.16
C ALA A 228 -11.46 -17.53 -21.01
N ALA A 229 -10.59 -17.89 -20.05
CA ALA A 229 -9.29 -17.24 -19.86
C ALA A 229 -8.34 -17.51 -21.04
N SER A 230 -8.28 -18.74 -21.56
CA SER A 230 -7.47 -19.06 -22.74
C SER A 230 -8.01 -18.40 -24.02
N THR A 231 -9.34 -18.29 -24.16
CA THR A 231 -9.98 -17.64 -25.32
C THR A 231 -9.77 -16.12 -25.32
N PHE A 232 -9.79 -15.47 -24.15
CA PHE A 232 -9.43 -14.05 -24.01
C PHE A 232 -7.99 -13.80 -24.47
N SER A 233 -7.04 -14.65 -24.04
CA SER A 233 -5.64 -14.58 -24.48
C SER A 233 -5.51 -14.74 -26.00
N ASP A 234 -6.19 -15.71 -26.60
CA ASP A 234 -6.16 -15.92 -28.05
C ASP A 234 -6.76 -14.75 -28.85
N ASN A 235 -7.83 -14.13 -28.36
CA ASN A 235 -8.45 -12.98 -29.01
C ASN A 235 -7.56 -11.74 -28.96
N HIS A 236 -6.79 -11.53 -27.88
CA HIS A 236 -5.82 -10.44 -27.77
C HIS A 236 -4.52 -10.68 -28.56
N ILE A 237 -4.11 -11.94 -28.75
CA ILE A 237 -2.97 -12.28 -29.61
C ILE A 237 -3.36 -12.17 -31.09
N LYS A 238 -4.60 -12.52 -31.45
CA LYS A 238 -5.13 -12.37 -32.82
C LYS A 238 -5.47 -10.92 -33.17
N ALA A 239 -5.94 -10.13 -32.21
CA ALA A 239 -6.05 -8.68 -32.34
C ALA A 239 -4.68 -8.04 -32.15
N GLY A 240 -3.82 -8.13 -33.18
CA GLY A 240 -2.57 -7.37 -33.23
C GLY A 240 -2.76 -5.87 -32.91
N PRO A 241 -1.68 -5.13 -32.62
CA PRO A 241 -1.76 -3.75 -32.11
C PRO A 241 -2.72 -2.92 -32.96
N PRO A 242 -3.56 -2.06 -32.33
CA PRO A 242 -4.57 -1.30 -33.06
C PRO A 242 -3.88 -0.57 -34.20
N LYS A 243 -4.28 -0.90 -35.44
CA LYS A 243 -3.77 -0.21 -36.63
C LYS A 243 -4.03 1.27 -36.40
N THR A 244 -2.94 2.01 -36.21
CA THR A 244 -2.99 3.46 -36.16
C THR A 244 -3.66 3.91 -37.45
N LEU A 245 -4.82 4.55 -37.31
CA LEU A 245 -5.44 5.30 -38.39
C LEU A 245 -4.41 6.35 -38.81
N SER A 246 -3.68 6.03 -39.88
CA SER A 246 -2.81 6.96 -40.57
C SER A 246 -3.73 8.06 -41.08
N ALA A 247 -3.54 9.26 -40.55
CA ALA A 247 -4.20 10.46 -41.01
C ALA A 247 -3.90 10.62 -42.51
N GLU A 248 -4.89 10.28 -43.34
CA GLU A 248 -4.87 10.57 -44.75
C GLU A 248 -5.00 12.09 -44.91
N LYS A 249 -3.84 12.71 -45.10
CA LYS A 249 -3.68 14.08 -45.55
C LYS A 249 -4.08 14.09 -47.04
N SER A 250 -5.33 14.39 -47.34
CA SER A 250 -5.74 14.73 -48.70
C SER A 250 -6.11 16.20 -48.77
N THR A 251 -5.13 16.97 -49.23
CA THR A 251 -5.29 18.27 -49.87
C THR A 251 -6.21 18.15 -51.08
N LYS A 252 -7.34 18.88 -51.06
CA LYS A 252 -7.78 19.80 -52.11
C LYS A 252 -8.93 20.66 -51.60
#